data_AF-A0A358EIN1-F1
#
_entry.id   AF-A0A358EIN1-F1
#
_cell.length_a   1.000
_cell.length_b   1.000
_cell.length_c   1.000
_cell.angle_alpha   90.00
_cell.angle_beta   90.00
_cell.angle_gamma   90.00
#
_symmetry.space_group_name_H-M   'P 1'
#
loop_
_entity.id
_entity.type
_entity.pdbx_description
1 polymer ?
#
loop_
_entity_poly.entity_id
_entity_poly.type
_entity_poly.pdbx_seq_one_letter_code
_entity_poly.pdbx_strand_id
1 'polypeptide(L)'
;MKLQDCHNFNDFRLLAKKKLPSPVFNYIDGAADDEKTYERNTASFDDVDLIPNVLRGVEDVDLSVEVFGQKIEMPLYCSPTALQRLFHFDGERAVARAATKFGTMFGVSALATVSVEEISEISSGPKMFQFYFHKDRGLNDSCLERAKAAKFDVMA
;
A
#
# COMPACT_ATOMS: atom_id res chain seq x y z
N MET A 1 -10.63 -21.52 -7.40
CA MET A 1 -9.72 -20.48 -6.90
C MET A 1 -10.44 -19.64 -5.87
N LYS A 2 -10.17 -19.97 -4.62
CA LYS A 2 -10.55 -19.27 -3.41
C LYS A 2 -9.28 -18.59 -2.85
N LEU A 3 -9.44 -17.75 -1.82
CA LEU A 3 -8.33 -17.05 -1.19
C LEU A 3 -7.24 -18.00 -0.67
N GLN A 4 -7.64 -19.14 -0.10
CA GLN A 4 -6.73 -20.18 0.41
C GLN A 4 -5.92 -20.88 -0.69
N ASP A 5 -6.33 -20.75 -1.96
CA ASP A 5 -5.63 -21.33 -3.10
C ASP A 5 -4.55 -20.36 -3.64
N CYS A 6 -4.40 -19.17 -3.04
CA CYS A 6 -3.42 -18.18 -3.45
C CYS A 6 -2.15 -18.29 -2.60
N HIS A 7 -1.01 -18.57 -3.22
CA HIS A 7 0.28 -18.74 -2.54
C HIS A 7 1.29 -17.64 -2.88
N ASN A 8 1.04 -16.88 -3.93
CA ASN A 8 1.86 -15.73 -4.34
C ASN A 8 1.01 -14.60 -4.94
N PHE A 9 1.66 -13.48 -5.26
CA PHE A 9 1.00 -12.32 -5.88
C PHE A 9 0.27 -12.65 -7.18
N ASN A 10 0.83 -13.49 -8.05
CA ASN A 10 0.20 -13.84 -9.33
C ASN A 10 -1.13 -14.57 -9.12
N ASP A 11 -1.25 -15.42 -8.10
CA ASP A 11 -2.51 -16.07 -7.76
C ASP A 11 -3.57 -15.04 -7.30
N PHE A 12 -3.18 -14.06 -6.47
CA PHE A 12 -4.07 -12.98 -6.06
C PHE A 12 -4.52 -12.12 -7.25
N ARG A 13 -3.61 -11.79 -8.17
CA ARG A 13 -3.92 -11.07 -9.41
C ARG A 13 -4.93 -11.84 -10.27
N LEU A 14 -4.71 -13.14 -10.47
CA LEU A 14 -5.64 -14.01 -11.20
C LEU A 14 -7.00 -14.12 -10.50
N LEU A 15 -7.04 -14.11 -9.16
CA LEU A 15 -8.28 -14.16 -8.39
C LEU A 15 -9.06 -12.86 -8.56
N ALA A 16 -8.37 -11.71 -8.46
CA ALA A 16 -8.94 -10.39 -8.69
C ALA A 16 -9.53 -10.30 -10.12
N LYS A 17 -8.80 -10.77 -11.14
CA LYS A 17 -9.28 -10.80 -12.53
C LYS A 17 -10.58 -11.59 -12.71
N LYS A 18 -10.77 -12.67 -11.94
CA LYS A 18 -11.98 -13.50 -11.96
C LYS A 18 -13.16 -12.88 -11.18
N LYS A 19 -12.90 -11.95 -10.26
CA LYS A 19 -13.89 -11.41 -9.32
C LYS A 19 -14.34 -10.00 -9.66
N LEU A 20 -13.47 -9.20 -10.26
CA LEU A 20 -13.73 -7.80 -10.58
C LEU A 20 -14.34 -7.65 -11.97
N PRO A 21 -15.25 -6.68 -12.19
CA PRO A 21 -15.61 -6.26 -13.54
C PRO A 21 -14.38 -5.84 -14.33
N SER A 22 -14.34 -6.14 -15.63
CA SER A 22 -13.15 -5.90 -16.47
C SER A 22 -12.63 -4.45 -16.41
N PRO A 23 -13.45 -3.39 -16.45
CA PRO A 23 -12.93 -2.02 -16.33
C PRO A 23 -12.26 -1.74 -14.98
N VAL A 24 -12.79 -2.30 -13.90
CA VAL A 24 -12.24 -2.16 -12.54
C VAL A 24 -10.92 -2.92 -12.40
N PHE A 25 -10.84 -4.13 -12.96
CA PHE A 25 -9.60 -4.89 -12.97
C PHE A 25 -8.52 -4.18 -13.80
N ASN A 26 -8.85 -3.72 -15.00
CA ASN A 26 -7.89 -3.03 -15.87
C ASN A 26 -7.41 -1.70 -15.25
N TYR A 27 -8.21 -1.05 -14.41
CA TYR A 27 -7.78 0.16 -13.71
C TYR A 27 -6.67 -0.09 -12.68
N ILE A 28 -6.70 -1.21 -11.95
CA ILE A 28 -5.67 -1.54 -10.96
C ILE A 28 -4.49 -2.31 -11.54
N ASP A 29 -4.74 -3.15 -12.56
CA ASP A 29 -3.74 -4.04 -13.14
C ASP A 29 -2.95 -3.39 -14.28
N GLY A 30 -3.56 -2.45 -14.98
CA GLY A 30 -2.99 -1.82 -16.18
C GLY A 30 -1.95 -0.75 -15.86
N ALA A 31 -1.06 -0.51 -16.83
CA ALA A 31 -0.04 0.52 -16.77
C ALA A 31 -0.07 1.43 -18.01
N ALA A 32 0.90 2.33 -18.12
CA ALA A 32 0.95 3.27 -19.23
C ALA A 32 1.33 2.59 -20.56
N ASP A 33 0.62 2.96 -21.63
CA ASP A 33 0.88 2.58 -23.03
C ASP A 33 1.02 1.06 -23.21
N ASP A 34 2.15 0.60 -23.74
CA ASP A 34 2.51 -0.80 -23.99
C ASP A 34 3.05 -1.54 -22.75
N GLU A 35 2.94 -0.91 -21.57
CA GLU A 35 3.25 -1.47 -20.25
C GLU A 35 4.71 -1.94 -20.07
N LYS A 36 5.64 -1.52 -20.96
CA LYS A 36 7.03 -1.98 -20.95
C LYS A 36 7.75 -1.69 -19.62
N THR A 37 7.52 -0.51 -19.06
CA THR A 37 8.12 -0.14 -17.76
C THR A 37 7.53 -0.97 -16.62
N TYR A 38 6.24 -1.29 -16.69
CA TYR A 38 5.58 -2.11 -15.67
C TYR A 38 6.13 -3.54 -15.67
N GLU A 39 6.29 -4.17 -16.84
CA GLU A 39 6.96 -5.47 -16.98
C GLU A 39 8.40 -5.42 -16.46
N ARG A 40 9.16 -4.37 -16.82
CA ARG A 40 10.56 -4.21 -16.42
C ARG A 40 10.76 -4.05 -14.91
N ASN A 41 9.85 -3.39 -14.20
CA ASN A 41 9.96 -3.20 -12.75
C ASN A 41 10.05 -4.52 -11.98
N THR A 42 9.34 -5.55 -12.42
CA THR A 42 9.42 -6.88 -11.81
C THR A 42 10.61 -7.67 -12.37
N ALA A 43 10.80 -7.67 -13.69
CA ALA A 43 11.88 -8.43 -14.34
C ALA A 43 13.28 -7.98 -13.88
N SER A 44 13.48 -6.72 -13.47
CA SER A 44 14.78 -6.26 -13.00
C SER A 44 15.27 -6.96 -11.72
N PHE A 45 14.38 -7.60 -10.96
CA PHE A 45 14.80 -8.40 -9.81
C PHE A 45 15.47 -9.73 -10.22
N ASP A 46 15.24 -10.21 -11.44
CA ASP A 46 15.89 -11.43 -11.97
C ASP A 46 17.37 -11.19 -12.33
N ASP A 47 17.79 -9.93 -12.43
CA ASP A 47 19.19 -9.54 -12.70
C ASP A 47 20.08 -9.59 -11.44
N VAL A 48 19.51 -9.88 -10.27
CA VAL A 48 20.21 -9.85 -8.98
C VAL A 48 20.02 -11.17 -8.21
N ASP A 49 21.11 -11.90 -8.02
CA ASP A 49 21.11 -13.13 -7.24
C ASP A 49 21.25 -12.87 -5.73
N LEU A 50 20.44 -13.57 -4.92
CA LEU A 50 20.67 -13.67 -3.49
C LEU A 50 21.77 -14.69 -3.20
N ILE A 51 22.86 -14.26 -2.56
CA ILE A 51 23.94 -15.14 -2.13
C ILE A 51 23.62 -15.67 -0.71
N PRO A 52 23.26 -16.95 -0.54
CA PRO A 52 22.90 -17.49 0.77
C PRO A 52 24.13 -17.57 1.68
N ASN A 53 23.99 -17.09 2.92
CA ASN A 53 25.01 -17.24 3.95
C ASN A 53 24.67 -18.43 4.86
N VAL A 54 25.56 -19.43 4.91
CA VAL A 54 25.37 -20.65 5.71
C VAL A 54 25.94 -20.53 7.13
N LEU A 55 25.39 -21.30 8.07
CA LEU A 55 25.84 -21.38 9.47
C LEU A 55 25.84 -20.03 10.22
N ARG A 56 24.87 -19.15 9.93
CA ARG A 56 24.80 -17.79 10.49
C ARG A 56 23.92 -17.61 11.74
N GLY A 57 23.25 -18.67 12.21
CA GLY A 57 22.35 -18.59 13.38
C GLY A 57 21.13 -17.72 13.09
N VAL A 58 20.18 -18.25 12.33
CA VAL A 58 18.94 -17.57 11.89
C VAL A 58 17.70 -18.06 12.64
N GLU A 59 17.87 -18.48 13.88
CA GLU A 59 16.76 -18.99 14.71
C GLU A 59 15.72 -17.90 15.00
N ASP A 60 16.20 -16.69 15.33
CA ASP A 60 15.39 -15.50 15.54
C ASP A 60 15.72 -14.44 14.49
N VAL A 61 14.76 -14.11 13.63
CA VAL A 61 14.89 -13.08 12.59
C VAL A 61 14.02 -11.88 12.95
N ASP A 62 14.67 -10.74 13.21
CA ASP A 62 13.98 -9.46 13.37
C ASP A 62 13.85 -8.78 12.00
N LEU A 63 12.62 -8.64 11.52
CA LEU A 63 12.29 -7.94 10.27
C LEU A 63 11.98 -6.45 10.51
N SER A 64 11.98 -5.99 11.76
CA SER A 64 11.61 -4.62 12.08
C SER A 64 12.65 -3.63 11.56
N VAL A 65 12.16 -2.50 11.07
CA VAL A 65 12.98 -1.42 10.52
C VAL A 65 12.39 -0.06 10.91
N GLU A 66 13.22 0.98 10.84
CA GLU A 66 12.77 2.35 10.97
C GLU A 66 12.73 3.02 9.59
N VAL A 67 11.57 3.54 9.20
CA VAL A 67 11.36 4.21 7.92
C VAL A 67 10.69 5.57 8.19
N PHE A 68 11.29 6.65 7.71
CA PHE A 68 10.83 8.03 7.97
C PHE A 68 10.68 8.36 9.47
N GLY A 69 11.54 7.78 10.32
CA GLY A 69 11.46 7.95 11.78
C GLY A 69 10.36 7.14 12.46
N GLN A 70 9.68 6.24 11.73
CA GLN A 70 8.61 5.39 12.24
C GLN A 70 9.07 3.94 12.27
N LYS A 71 8.91 3.28 13.42
CA LYS A 71 9.18 1.84 13.53
C LYS A 71 8.03 1.04 12.92
N ILE A 72 8.37 0.10 12.03
CA ILE A 72 7.45 -0.89 11.46
C ILE A 72 8.01 -2.30 11.68
N GLU A 73 7.14 -3.30 11.82
CA GLU A 73 7.54 -4.67 12.17
C GLU A 73 8.08 -5.49 10.99
N MET A 74 7.96 -4.96 9.76
CA MET A 74 8.47 -5.60 8.55
C MET A 74 8.91 -4.54 7.51
N PRO A 75 9.85 -4.85 6.60
CA PRO A 75 10.42 -3.87 5.68
C PRO A 75 9.53 -3.60 4.45
N LEU A 76 8.21 -3.64 4.62
CA LEU A 76 7.20 -3.42 3.58
C LEU A 76 6.04 -2.67 4.20
N TYR A 77 5.45 -1.74 3.46
CA TYR A 77 4.26 -1.00 3.87
C TYR A 77 3.24 -0.89 2.73
N CYS A 78 1.99 -0.56 3.06
CA CYS A 78 0.93 -0.43 2.06
C CYS A 78 1.04 0.91 1.32
N SER A 79 1.48 0.88 0.06
CA SER A 79 1.63 2.08 -0.77
C SER A 79 0.29 2.80 -1.02
N PRO A 80 0.25 4.15 -1.06
CA PRO A 80 -0.94 4.92 -1.40
C PRO A 80 -1.56 4.48 -2.73
N THR A 81 -2.76 3.90 -2.66
CA THR A 81 -3.54 3.49 -3.84
C THR A 81 -4.91 4.17 -3.77
N ALA A 82 -5.27 4.87 -4.84
CA ALA A 82 -6.53 5.60 -4.92
C ALA A 82 -7.73 4.67 -5.10
N LEU A 83 -8.92 5.17 -4.72
CA LEU A 83 -10.21 4.58 -5.06
C LEU A 83 -10.40 3.10 -4.65
N GLN A 84 -9.92 2.69 -3.48
CA GLN A 84 -9.89 1.26 -3.13
C GLN A 84 -11.27 0.61 -3.01
N ARG A 85 -12.33 1.40 -2.76
CA ARG A 85 -13.72 0.91 -2.77
C ARG A 85 -14.21 0.45 -4.15
N LEU A 86 -13.48 0.75 -5.22
CA LEU A 86 -13.73 0.13 -6.53
C LEU A 86 -13.43 -1.37 -6.53
N PHE A 87 -12.42 -1.81 -5.76
CA PHE A 87 -11.96 -3.21 -5.75
C PHE A 87 -12.65 -4.04 -4.68
N HIS A 88 -13.02 -3.44 -3.56
CA HIS A 88 -13.75 -4.09 -2.48
C HIS A 88 -14.52 -3.07 -1.65
N PHE A 89 -15.75 -3.36 -1.22
CA PHE A 89 -16.61 -2.36 -0.55
C PHE A 89 -15.99 -1.77 0.75
N ASP A 90 -15.14 -2.54 1.45
CA ASP A 90 -14.39 -2.06 2.61
C ASP A 90 -13.32 -1.00 2.25
N GLY A 91 -12.72 -1.11 1.06
CA GLY A 91 -11.63 -0.27 0.57
C GLY A 91 -10.51 -0.05 1.57
N GLU A 92 -10.18 1.23 1.78
CA GLU A 92 -9.09 1.67 2.65
C GLU A 92 -9.27 1.21 4.11
N ARG A 93 -10.51 0.95 4.57
CA ARG A 93 -10.75 0.43 5.92
C ARG A 93 -10.13 -0.95 6.12
N ALA A 94 -10.23 -1.82 5.11
CA ALA A 94 -9.64 -3.15 5.19
C ALA A 94 -8.10 -3.08 5.22
N VAL A 95 -7.52 -2.18 4.42
CA VAL A 95 -6.06 -1.98 4.37
C VAL A 95 -5.55 -1.36 5.67
N ALA A 96 -6.24 -0.37 6.23
CA ALA A 96 -5.93 0.21 7.54
C ALA A 96 -5.90 -0.85 8.66
N ARG A 97 -6.91 -1.73 8.69
CA ARG A 97 -6.96 -2.86 9.65
C ARG A 97 -5.81 -3.84 9.43
N ALA A 98 -5.48 -4.14 8.17
CA ALA A 98 -4.36 -5.03 7.84
C ALA A 98 -3.02 -4.42 8.26
N ALA A 99 -2.74 -3.17 7.90
CA ALA A 99 -1.52 -2.47 8.27
C ALA A 99 -1.33 -2.43 9.79
N THR A 100 -2.39 -2.11 10.54
CA THR A 100 -2.38 -2.16 12.01
C THR A 100 -2.12 -3.56 12.55
N LYS A 101 -2.81 -4.58 12.01
CA LYS A 101 -2.64 -5.97 12.45
C LYS A 101 -1.21 -6.48 12.27
N PHE A 102 -0.54 -6.07 11.19
CA PHE A 102 0.82 -6.49 10.86
C PHE A 102 1.90 -5.49 11.26
N GLY A 103 1.55 -4.48 12.06
CA GLY A 103 2.51 -3.51 12.60
C GLY A 103 3.26 -2.72 11.51
N THR A 104 2.63 -2.46 10.36
CA THR A 104 3.24 -1.69 9.27
C THR A 104 2.51 -0.39 8.97
N MET A 105 3.14 0.48 8.17
CA MET A 105 2.63 1.78 7.79
C MET A 105 1.52 1.66 6.73
N PHE A 106 0.51 2.52 6.84
CA PHE A 106 -0.52 2.68 5.80
C PHE A 106 -0.35 4.00 5.05
N GLY A 107 -0.04 3.92 3.76
CA GLY A 107 -0.07 5.03 2.82
C GLY A 107 -1.48 5.28 2.29
N VAL A 108 -1.98 6.50 2.44
CA VAL A 108 -3.33 6.93 2.05
C VAL A 108 -3.21 7.98 0.95
N SER A 109 -3.89 7.74 -0.18
CA SER A 109 -3.94 8.72 -1.27
C SER A 109 -4.88 9.88 -0.94
N ALA A 110 -4.57 11.08 -1.41
CA ALA A 110 -5.52 12.20 -1.44
C ALA A 110 -6.81 11.88 -2.23
N LEU A 111 -6.79 10.86 -3.08
CA LEU A 111 -7.96 10.33 -3.82
C LEU A 111 -8.54 9.05 -3.19
N ALA A 112 -8.37 8.86 -1.88
CA ALA A 112 -9.00 7.78 -1.13
C ALA A 112 -10.53 7.89 -1.10
N THR A 113 -11.21 6.76 -0.95
CA THR A 113 -12.68 6.69 -0.84
C THR A 113 -13.19 6.69 0.61
N VAL A 114 -12.28 6.86 1.57
CA VAL A 114 -12.51 6.95 3.01
C VAL A 114 -11.76 8.17 3.53
N SER A 115 -12.34 8.90 4.47
CA SER A 115 -11.73 10.14 4.96
C SER A 115 -10.51 9.85 5.85
N VAL A 116 -9.58 10.81 5.89
CA VAL A 116 -8.37 10.69 6.73
C VAL A 116 -8.70 10.57 8.22
N GLU A 117 -9.81 11.18 8.66
CA GLU A 117 -10.30 11.11 10.04
C GLU A 117 -10.73 9.68 10.39
N GLU A 118 -11.54 9.05 9.53
CA GLU A 118 -11.99 7.68 9.75
C GLU A 118 -10.82 6.69 9.70
N ILE A 119 -9.86 6.89 8.79
CA ILE A 119 -8.65 6.07 8.76
C ILE A 119 -7.82 6.24 10.04
N SER A 120 -7.75 7.46 10.60
CA SER A 120 -7.06 7.70 11.87
C SER A 120 -7.73 7.00 13.06
N GLU A 121 -9.04 6.78 13.02
CA GLU A 121 -9.77 6.04 14.07
C GLU A 121 -9.52 4.52 13.96
N ILE A 122 -9.33 4.01 12.75
CA ILE A 122 -9.12 2.57 12.50
C ILE A 122 -7.64 2.18 12.70
N SER A 123 -6.71 3.02 12.25
CA SER A 123 -5.29 2.68 12.17
C SER A 123 -4.48 3.27 13.33
N SER A 124 -4.05 2.42 14.25
CA SER A 124 -3.19 2.81 15.37
C SER A 124 -1.70 2.86 15.03
N GLY A 125 -1.30 2.29 13.89
CA GLY A 125 0.08 2.32 13.40
C GLY A 125 0.45 3.60 12.63
N PRO A 126 1.71 3.69 12.15
CA PRO A 126 2.18 4.80 11.34
C PRO A 126 1.35 5.00 10.07
N LYS A 127 1.10 6.26 9.70
CA LYS A 127 0.32 6.62 8.51
C LYS A 127 1.08 7.62 7.65
N MET A 128 1.04 7.40 6.35
CA MET A 128 1.56 8.33 5.34
C MET A 128 0.40 8.92 4.55
N PHE A 129 0.39 10.24 4.38
CA PHE A 129 -0.56 10.90 3.49
C PHE A 129 0.16 11.27 2.20
N GLN A 130 -0.32 10.73 1.08
CA GLN A 130 0.16 11.10 -0.25
C GLN A 130 -0.65 12.28 -0.75
N PHE A 131 0.03 13.39 -0.95
CA PHE A 131 -0.56 14.67 -1.29
C PHE A 131 -0.43 14.97 -2.78
N TYR A 132 -1.52 15.46 -3.37
CA TYR A 132 -1.49 16.07 -4.70
C TYR A 132 -1.56 17.58 -4.56
N PHE A 133 -0.60 18.27 -5.18
CA PHE A 133 -0.57 19.72 -5.17
C PHE A 133 -1.64 20.29 -6.12
N HIS A 134 -2.65 20.96 -5.56
CA HIS A 134 -3.71 21.59 -6.34
C HIS A 134 -3.38 23.05 -6.70
N LYS A 135 -3.96 23.54 -7.79
CA LYS A 135 -3.84 24.96 -8.19
C LYS A 135 -4.41 25.91 -7.13
N ASP A 136 -5.50 25.48 -6.48
CA ASP A 136 -6.12 26.20 -5.38
C ASP A 136 -5.32 25.98 -4.09
N ARG A 137 -4.77 27.07 -3.54
CA ARG A 137 -3.99 27.03 -2.30
C ARG A 137 -4.84 26.76 -1.07
N GLY A 138 -6.10 27.20 -1.05
CA GLY A 138 -7.01 26.93 0.05
C GLY A 138 -7.35 25.44 0.18
N LEU A 139 -7.45 24.72 -0.94
CA LEU A 139 -7.59 23.26 -0.93
C LEU A 139 -6.34 22.58 -0.36
N ASN A 140 -5.15 23.04 -0.75
CA ASN A 140 -3.89 22.50 -0.22
C ASN A 140 -3.80 22.68 1.30
N ASP A 141 -4.10 23.89 1.79
CA ASP A 141 -4.08 24.19 3.22
C ASP A 141 -5.10 23.30 3.97
N SER A 142 -6.32 23.20 3.45
CA SER A 142 -7.36 22.36 4.05
C SER A 142 -6.95 20.88 4.11
N CYS A 143 -6.39 20.33 3.04
CA CYS A 143 -5.91 18.95 3.01
C CYS A 143 -4.80 18.69 4.03
N LEU A 144 -3.81 19.58 4.10
CA LEU A 144 -2.68 19.45 5.02
C LEU A 144 -3.13 19.56 6.48
N GLU A 145 -4.00 20.52 6.81
CA GLU A 145 -4.50 20.68 8.17
C GLU A 145 -5.34 19.48 8.62
N ARG A 146 -6.16 18.90 7.73
CA ARG A 146 -6.89 17.66 8.02
C ARG A 146 -5.97 16.47 8.24
N ALA A 147 -4.95 16.28 7.41
CA ALA A 147 -3.97 15.21 7.57
C ALA A 147 -3.19 15.35 8.89
N LYS A 148 -2.78 16.57 9.27
CA LYS A 148 -2.14 16.85 10.57
C LYS A 148 -3.07 16.56 11.74
N ALA A 149 -4.32 17.04 11.68
CA ALA A 149 -5.32 16.80 12.73
C ALA A 149 -5.62 15.30 12.90
N ALA A 150 -5.63 14.55 11.79
CA ALA A 150 -5.75 13.10 11.76
C ALA A 150 -4.42 12.36 12.06
N LYS A 151 -3.39 13.07 12.55
CA LYS A 151 -2.11 12.52 13.04
C LYS A 151 -1.44 11.58 12.02
N PHE A 152 -1.34 12.03 10.78
CA PHE A 152 -0.47 11.40 9.80
C PHE A 152 0.99 11.74 10.10
N ASP A 153 1.85 10.72 10.09
CA ASP A 153 3.24 10.81 10.52
C ASP A 153 4.16 11.26 9.38
N VAL A 154 3.80 10.92 8.14
CA VAL A 154 4.61 11.19 6.95
C VAL A 154 3.76 11.85 5.87
N MET A 155 4.35 12.84 5.18
CA MET A 155 3.78 13.48 4.01
C MET A 155 4.62 13.10 2.79
N ALA A 156 3.97 12.62 1.72
CA ALA A 156 4.61 12.20 0.47
C ALA A 156 4.01 12.90 -0.74
#